data_AF-B4DC35-F1
#
_entry.id   AF-B4DC35-F1
#
_cell.length_a   1.000
_cell.length_b   1.000
_cell.length_c   1.000
_cell.angle_alpha   90.00
_cell.angle_beta   90.00
_cell.angle_gamma   90.00
#
_symmetry.space_group_name_H-M   'P 1'
#
loop_
_entity.id
_entity.type
_entity.pdbx_description
1 polymer ?
#
loop_
_entity_poly.entity_id
_entity_poly.type
_entity_poly.pdbx_seq_one_letter_code
_entity_poly.pdbx_strand_id
1 'polypeptide(L)'
;MDVRAVETPVPLATAVDSKEVTVEAKGSGHDQLSLTLRNPSTAAVNIAIPAGLIAQGRDKPDQVIVLRKAEASVPAKGAVDVSLPVAALSSKSSGASQAFALTTTTEPRLKPLLEYLASQPDAPRSTVQVAVLCLLENLNYAQWMQYLSAAPSSPPATGPHPTPAEITEAVDVLGLLRRLAPQQTFAIANDSELKLRALRNPWCRVKAMQVYGLDLGDGAVPPDLGQLLHTKPGDNCPICRQRALMEKAAGNL
;
A
#
# COMPACT_ATOMS: atom_id res chain seq x y z
N MET A 1 32.70 -20.60 24.70
CA MET A 1 31.48 -20.14 23.99
C MET A 1 31.44 -18.64 24.17
N ASP A 2 31.98 -17.90 23.18
CA ASP A 2 31.98 -16.43 23.24
C ASP A 2 30.55 -15.92 23.07
N VAL A 3 30.03 -15.31 24.14
CA VAL A 3 28.82 -14.49 24.09
C VAL A 3 29.21 -13.25 23.31
N ARG A 4 29.06 -13.27 21.98
CA ARG A 4 29.23 -12.07 21.14
C ARG A 4 28.30 -11.00 21.69
N ALA A 5 28.88 -9.91 22.18
CA ALA A 5 28.13 -8.72 22.53
C ALA A 5 27.27 -8.35 21.30
N VAL A 6 25.96 -8.28 21.49
CA VAL A 6 25.05 -7.81 20.45
C VAL A 6 25.36 -6.33 20.26
N GLU A 7 26.19 -6.02 19.27
CA GLU A 7 26.47 -4.63 18.90
C GLU A 7 25.15 -3.94 18.57
N THR A 8 24.89 -2.84 19.29
CA THR A 8 23.66 -2.07 19.14
C THR A 8 23.60 -1.51 17.72
N PRO A 9 22.52 -1.79 16.96
CA PRO A 9 22.39 -1.30 15.59
C PRO A 9 22.50 0.24 15.51
N VAL A 10 23.36 0.72 14.61
CA VAL A 10 23.57 2.15 14.37
C VAL A 10 22.48 2.66 13.40
N PRO A 11 21.81 3.79 13.67
CA PRO A 11 20.85 4.36 12.74
C PRO A 11 21.47 4.66 11.37
N LEU A 12 20.75 4.34 10.28
CA LEU A 12 21.24 4.49 8.91
C LEU A 12 21.76 5.89 8.60
N ALA A 13 21.05 6.94 9.02
CA ALA A 13 21.48 8.33 8.83
C ALA A 13 22.84 8.60 9.48
N THR A 14 23.02 8.14 10.72
CA THR A 14 24.28 8.29 11.46
C THR A 14 25.43 7.55 10.78
N ALA A 15 25.21 6.33 10.31
CA ALA A 15 26.23 5.54 9.61
C ALA A 15 26.64 6.13 8.25
N VAL A 16 25.72 6.81 7.57
CA VAL A 16 26.02 7.55 6.32
C VAL A 16 26.81 8.81 6.63
N ASP A 17 26.39 9.58 7.63
CA ASP A 17 27.06 10.82 8.03
C ASP A 17 28.49 10.58 8.54
N SER A 18 28.70 9.49 9.29
CA SER A 18 30.04 9.08 9.76
C SER A 18 30.90 8.40 8.69
N LYS A 19 30.35 8.18 7.48
CA LYS A 19 30.99 7.45 6.36
C LYS A 19 31.35 6.00 6.69
N GLU A 20 30.67 5.41 7.67
CA GLU A 20 30.77 3.97 7.97
C GLU A 20 30.13 3.11 6.88
N VAL A 21 29.11 3.63 6.20
CA VAL A 21 28.41 2.95 5.13
C VAL A 21 28.10 3.92 3.99
N THR A 22 28.27 3.47 2.75
CA THR A 22 27.74 4.15 1.55
C THR A 22 26.45 3.49 1.10
N VAL A 23 25.47 4.29 0.69
CA VAL A 23 24.12 3.81 0.34
C VAL A 23 23.77 4.20 -1.09
N GLU A 24 23.33 3.21 -1.86
CA GLU A 24 22.67 3.40 -3.14
C GLU A 24 21.21 2.96 -3.01
N ALA A 25 20.27 3.82 -3.36
CA ALA A 25 18.85 3.53 -3.28
C ALA A 25 18.22 3.55 -4.67
N LYS A 26 17.50 2.48 -5.03
CA LYS A 26 16.77 2.35 -6.29
C LYS A 26 15.41 1.72 -6.04
N GLY A 27 14.39 2.15 -6.75
CA GLY A 27 13.07 1.56 -6.59
C GLY A 27 12.05 2.19 -7.52
N SER A 28 10.86 1.61 -7.54
CA SER A 28 9.67 2.27 -8.07
C SER A 28 8.91 2.88 -6.90
N GLY A 29 8.36 4.08 -7.08
CA GLY A 29 7.71 4.82 -6.00
C GLY A 29 6.54 4.11 -5.29
N HIS A 30 6.10 2.95 -5.79
CA HIS A 30 4.85 2.27 -5.46
C HIS A 30 5.06 0.82 -4.97
N ASP A 31 6.28 0.27 -5.06
CA ASP A 31 6.53 -1.14 -4.76
C ASP A 31 7.53 -1.32 -3.62
N GLN A 32 8.81 -1.24 -3.96
CA GLN A 32 9.90 -1.51 -3.06
C GLN A 32 11.03 -0.52 -3.32
N LEU A 33 11.73 -0.17 -2.25
CA LEU A 33 13.00 0.53 -2.29
C LEU A 33 14.10 -0.47 -1.97
N SER A 34 14.94 -0.75 -2.96
CA SER A 34 16.15 -1.54 -2.82
C SER A 34 17.29 -0.63 -2.38
N LEU A 35 17.87 -0.92 -1.22
CA LEU A 35 19.07 -0.26 -0.71
C LEU A 35 20.26 -1.20 -0.83
N THR A 36 21.32 -0.76 -1.52
CA THR A 36 22.62 -1.40 -1.48
C THR A 36 23.49 -0.67 -0.47
N LEU A 37 23.77 -1.33 0.65
CA LEU A 37 24.62 -0.81 1.73
C LEU A 37 26.03 -1.39 1.54
N ARG A 38 27.07 -0.54 1.47
CA ARG A 38 28.47 -0.99 1.38
C ARG A 38 29.27 -0.47 2.56
N ASN A 39 30.00 -1.35 3.22
CA ASN A 39 30.83 -1.04 4.38
C ASN A 39 32.32 -1.09 3.96
N PRO A 40 33.02 0.05 3.85
CA PRO A 40 34.44 0.08 3.51
C PRO A 40 35.35 -0.31 4.70
N SER A 41 34.83 -0.39 5.92
CA SER A 41 35.61 -0.65 7.12
C SER A 41 36.03 -2.11 7.27
N THR A 42 36.95 -2.37 8.19
CA THR A 42 37.45 -3.72 8.53
C THR A 42 36.60 -4.45 9.57
N ALA A 43 35.60 -3.79 10.15
CA ALA A 43 34.66 -4.37 11.11
C ALA A 43 33.28 -4.52 10.46
N ALA A 44 32.48 -5.49 10.92
CA ALA A 44 31.07 -5.55 10.51
C ALA A 44 30.29 -4.41 11.16
N VAL A 45 29.22 -3.96 10.52
CA VAL A 45 28.35 -2.89 11.06
C VAL A 45 26.90 -3.34 10.99
N ASN A 46 26.18 -3.24 12.10
CA ASN A 46 24.74 -3.48 12.14
C ASN A 46 24.02 -2.15 11.97
N ILE A 47 23.16 -2.05 10.95
CA ILE A 47 22.45 -0.84 10.56
C ILE A 47 20.97 -0.98 10.87
N ALA A 48 20.41 -0.01 11.60
CA ALA A 48 18.98 0.15 11.81
C ALA A 48 18.39 1.13 10.78
N ILE A 49 17.39 0.67 10.04
CA ILE A 49 16.63 1.44 9.07
C ILE A 49 15.26 1.74 9.69
N PRO A 50 14.95 3.00 10.04
CA PRO A 50 13.69 3.32 10.70
C PRO A 50 12.52 3.28 9.71
N ALA A 51 11.34 2.89 10.21
CA ALA A 51 10.08 3.21 9.54
C ALA A 51 9.92 4.73 9.48
N GLY A 52 9.32 5.23 8.40
CA GLY A 52 9.14 6.65 8.18
C GLY A 52 10.31 7.36 7.49
N LEU A 53 11.39 6.64 7.16
CA LEU A 53 12.48 7.20 6.35
C LEU A 53 11.94 7.64 4.98
N ILE A 54 12.16 8.90 4.62
CA ILE A 54 11.74 9.46 3.34
C ILE A 54 12.90 9.46 2.35
N ALA A 55 12.65 8.99 1.13
CA ALA A 55 13.60 9.07 0.04
C ALA A 55 13.01 9.90 -1.12
N GLN A 56 13.86 10.77 -1.69
CA GLN A 56 13.53 11.68 -2.79
C GLN A 56 14.12 11.16 -4.09
N GLY A 57 13.30 11.05 -5.14
CA GLY A 57 13.74 10.70 -6.48
C GLY A 57 14.73 11.72 -7.02
N ARG A 58 15.82 11.25 -7.65
CA ARG A 58 16.86 12.12 -8.23
C ARG A 58 16.47 12.64 -9.62
N ASP A 59 15.75 11.82 -10.38
CA ASP A 59 15.41 12.12 -11.78
C ASP A 59 14.03 12.79 -11.89
N LYS A 60 13.11 12.41 -11.01
CA LYS A 60 11.75 12.94 -10.94
C LYS A 60 11.42 13.36 -9.50
N PRO A 61 10.49 14.30 -9.29
CA PRO A 61 10.11 14.78 -7.97
C PRO A 61 9.25 13.75 -7.18
N ASP A 62 9.46 12.45 -7.38
CA ASP A 62 8.75 11.41 -6.66
C ASP A 62 9.34 11.28 -5.25
N GLN A 63 8.48 11.15 -4.26
CA GLN A 63 8.89 10.90 -2.87
C GLN A 63 8.25 9.63 -2.36
N VAL A 64 9.04 8.85 -1.63
CA VAL A 64 8.60 7.62 -1.00
C VAL A 64 8.90 7.61 0.48
N ILE A 65 8.09 6.88 1.22
CA ILE A 65 8.32 6.62 2.64
C ILE A 65 8.45 5.13 2.91
N VAL A 66 9.44 4.77 3.70
CA VAL A 66 9.65 3.39 4.18
C VAL A 66 8.57 3.05 5.21
N LEU A 67 7.82 1.99 4.95
CA LEU A 67 6.65 1.62 5.75
C LEU A 67 7.00 0.81 7.00
N ARG A 68 8.18 0.19 7.03
CA ARG A 68 8.59 -0.74 8.09
C ARG A 68 10.04 -0.55 8.46
N LYS A 69 10.33 -0.73 9.75
CA LYS A 69 11.71 -0.78 10.21
C LYS A 69 12.38 -2.06 9.69
N ALA A 70 13.67 -1.97 9.44
CA ALA A 70 14.50 -3.11 9.07
C ALA A 70 15.86 -2.99 9.75
N GLU A 71 16.54 -4.12 9.90
CA GLU A 71 17.91 -4.19 10.40
C GLU A 71 18.73 -4.97 9.39
N ALA A 72 19.96 -4.51 9.13
CA ALA A 72 20.85 -5.14 8.18
C ALA A 72 22.27 -5.23 8.76
N SER A 73 22.87 -6.42 8.73
CA SER A 73 24.26 -6.61 9.11
C SER A 73 25.12 -6.54 7.85
N VAL A 74 25.97 -5.52 7.76
CA VAL A 74 26.86 -5.29 6.62
C VAL A 74 28.24 -5.84 6.96
N PRO A 75 28.73 -6.88 6.27
CA PRO A 75 30.03 -7.46 6.57
C PRO A 75 31.17 -6.47 6.28
N ALA A 76 32.30 -6.64 6.97
CA ALA A 76 33.52 -5.87 6.73
C ALA A 76 33.95 -5.94 5.26
N LYS A 77 34.28 -4.79 4.66
CA LYS A 77 34.65 -4.66 3.24
C LYS A 77 33.64 -5.28 2.26
N GLY A 78 32.38 -5.39 2.67
CA GLY A 78 31.34 -6.06 1.91
C GLY A 78 30.13 -5.17 1.62
N ALA A 79 29.11 -5.79 1.02
CA ALA A 79 27.85 -5.15 0.69
C ALA A 79 26.66 -6.06 1.02
N VAL A 80 25.52 -5.45 1.30
CA VAL A 80 24.24 -6.15 1.46
C VAL A 80 23.13 -5.37 0.77
N ASP A 81 22.22 -6.10 0.14
CA ASP A 81 21.02 -5.55 -0.45
C ASP A 81 19.83 -5.74 0.50
N VAL A 82 19.09 -4.67 0.74
CA VAL A 82 17.90 -4.65 1.60
C VAL A 82 16.72 -4.19 0.76
N SER A 83 15.65 -4.98 0.74
CA SER A 83 14.38 -4.55 0.13
C SER A 83 13.42 -4.05 1.21
N LEU A 84 12.93 -2.82 1.01
CA LEU A 84 12.03 -2.16 1.95
C LEU A 84 10.67 -1.89 1.28
N PRO A 85 9.55 -2.25 1.93
CA PRO A 85 8.23 -1.84 1.45
C PRO A 85 8.08 -0.33 1.59
N VAL A 86 7.66 0.33 0.53
CA VAL A 86 7.45 1.78 0.49
C VAL A 86 6.04 2.15 0.06
N ALA A 87 5.66 3.40 0.34
CA ALA A 87 4.51 4.05 -0.27
C ALA A 87 4.93 5.40 -0.88
N ALA A 88 4.31 5.76 -1.99
CA ALA A 88 4.39 7.09 -2.59
C ALA A 88 3.71 8.12 -1.68
N LEU A 89 4.35 9.28 -1.52
CA LEU A 89 3.81 10.40 -0.74
C LEU A 89 2.83 11.28 -1.54
N SER A 90 2.66 11.04 -2.84
CA SER A 90 1.72 11.77 -3.69
C SER A 90 1.05 10.87 -4.72
N SER A 91 -0.23 11.13 -4.99
CA SER A 91 -1.00 10.47 -6.05
C SER A 91 -0.48 10.81 -7.45
N LYS A 92 0.34 11.86 -7.58
CA LYS A 92 0.99 12.27 -8.83
C LYS A 92 2.34 11.60 -9.06
N SER A 93 2.76 10.71 -8.15
CA SER A 93 4.00 9.94 -8.31
C SER A 93 4.00 9.22 -9.64
N SER A 94 5.12 9.30 -10.36
CA SER A 94 5.21 8.71 -11.70
C SER A 94 5.28 7.19 -11.70
N GLY A 95 5.60 6.58 -10.56
CA GLY A 95 5.80 5.15 -10.41
C GLY A 95 6.97 4.55 -11.19
N ALA A 96 7.75 5.39 -11.89
CA ALA A 96 8.91 4.93 -12.62
C ALA A 96 10.03 4.48 -11.67
N SER A 97 10.77 3.45 -12.08
CA SER A 97 11.99 3.06 -11.40
C SER A 97 13.06 4.14 -11.58
N GLN A 98 13.65 4.61 -10.47
CA GLN A 98 14.69 5.64 -10.49
C GLN A 98 15.63 5.51 -9.28
N ALA A 99 16.72 6.28 -9.29
CA ALA A 99 17.58 6.43 -8.12
C ALA A 99 16.96 7.39 -7.10
N PHE A 100 17.10 7.06 -5.82
CA PHE A 100 16.62 7.87 -4.71
C PHE A 100 17.78 8.39 -3.85
N ALA A 101 17.59 9.57 -3.27
CA ALA A 101 18.43 10.12 -2.21
C ALA A 101 17.67 10.02 -0.88
N LEU A 102 18.31 9.46 0.14
CA LEU A 102 17.74 9.43 1.49
C LEU A 102 17.69 10.86 2.05
N THR A 103 16.63 11.18 2.77
CA THR A 103 16.42 12.51 3.37
C THR A 103 16.28 12.39 4.88
N THR A 104 16.55 13.49 5.59
CA THR A 104 16.27 13.63 7.03
C THR A 104 14.86 14.15 7.30
N THR A 105 14.07 14.38 6.24
CA THR A 105 12.69 14.85 6.33
C THR A 105 11.80 13.78 6.95
N THR A 106 10.88 14.22 7.79
CA THR A 106 9.83 13.38 8.40
C THR A 106 8.46 13.88 8.00
N GLU A 107 7.46 12.99 7.95
CA GLU A 107 6.06 13.35 7.71
C GLU A 107 5.21 13.00 8.95
N PRO A 108 4.97 13.96 9.87
CA PRO A 108 4.28 13.72 11.13
C PRO A 108 2.84 13.20 10.97
N ARG A 109 2.15 13.55 9.87
CA ARG A 109 0.77 13.10 9.63
C ARG A 109 0.66 11.59 9.45
N LEU A 110 1.76 10.93 9.05
CA LEU A 110 1.80 9.48 8.90
C LEU A 110 2.20 8.74 10.18
N LYS A 111 2.58 9.44 11.25
CA LYS A 111 3.00 8.81 12.50
C LYS A 111 2.00 7.76 13.04
N PRO A 112 0.67 8.04 13.14
CA PRO A 112 -0.29 7.04 13.61
C PRO A 112 -0.35 5.80 12.71
N LEU A 113 -0.21 5.99 11.40
CA LEU A 113 -0.19 4.88 10.44
C LEU A 113 1.08 4.02 10.62
N LEU A 114 2.25 4.64 10.78
CA LEU A 114 3.50 3.91 10.99
C LEU A 114 3.50 3.14 12.33
N GLU A 115 2.94 3.72 13.38
CA GLU A 115 2.74 3.04 14.68
C GLU A 115 1.78 1.84 14.54
N TYR A 116 0.70 2.00 13.78
CA TYR A 116 -0.21 0.90 13.47
C TYR A 116 0.50 -0.23 12.70
N LEU A 117 1.29 0.10 11.67
CA LEU A 117 2.02 -0.87 10.86
C LEU A 117 3.10 -1.62 11.65
N ALA A 118 3.64 -1.00 12.70
CA ALA A 118 4.55 -1.69 13.63
C ALA A 118 3.84 -2.80 14.42
N SER A 119 2.53 -2.65 14.70
CA SER A 119 1.71 -3.67 15.37
C SER A 119 1.04 -4.67 14.41
N GLN A 120 0.89 -4.29 13.13
CA GLN A 120 0.26 -5.11 12.09
C GLN A 120 1.15 -5.25 10.86
N PRO A 121 2.17 -6.14 10.92
CA PRO A 121 3.08 -6.36 9.82
C PRO A 121 2.44 -7.06 8.62
N ASP A 122 1.17 -7.45 8.65
CA ASP A 122 0.52 -8.13 7.52
C ASP A 122 -0.43 -7.20 6.74
N ALA A 123 -0.45 -5.91 7.06
CA ALA A 123 -1.28 -4.94 6.34
C ALA A 123 -0.93 -4.92 4.83
N PRO A 124 -1.92 -5.10 3.92
CA PRO A 124 -1.68 -5.09 2.48
C PRO A 124 -1.13 -3.74 2.02
N ARG A 125 -0.09 -3.77 1.18
CA ARG A 125 0.59 -2.56 0.72
C ARG A 125 -0.30 -1.62 -0.08
N SER A 126 -1.19 -2.15 -0.92
CA SER A 126 -2.19 -1.37 -1.67
C SER A 126 -3.10 -0.59 -0.72
N THR A 127 -3.60 -1.22 0.34
CA THR A 127 -4.36 -0.56 1.42
C THR A 127 -3.52 0.53 2.09
N VAL A 128 -2.27 0.24 2.46
CA VAL A 128 -1.38 1.23 3.09
C VAL A 128 -1.12 2.42 2.18
N GLN A 129 -0.88 2.19 0.89
CA GLN A 129 -0.65 3.22 -0.10
C GLN A 129 -1.84 4.16 -0.23
N VAL A 130 -3.07 3.63 -0.33
CA VAL A 130 -4.28 4.47 -0.39
C VAL A 130 -4.49 5.22 0.93
N ALA A 131 -4.20 4.61 2.08
CA ALA A 131 -4.27 5.28 3.38
C ALA A 131 -3.26 6.45 3.49
N VAL A 132 -2.02 6.27 3.01
CA VAL A 132 -1.02 7.34 2.93
C VAL A 132 -1.57 8.51 2.12
N LEU A 133 -2.09 8.26 0.92
CA LEU A 133 -2.64 9.32 0.06
C LEU A 133 -3.85 10.02 0.70
N CYS A 134 -4.70 9.30 1.41
CA CYS A 134 -5.82 9.89 2.15
C CYS A 134 -5.34 10.83 3.27
N LEU A 135 -4.33 10.41 4.05
CA LEU A 135 -3.78 11.22 5.15
C LEU A 135 -3.02 12.46 4.67
N LEU A 136 -2.41 12.40 3.48
CA LEU A 136 -1.57 13.49 2.96
C LEU A 136 -2.31 14.47 2.05
N GLU A 137 -3.14 13.94 1.15
CA GLU A 137 -3.75 14.72 0.07
C GLU A 137 -5.28 14.82 0.21
N ASN A 138 -5.87 14.17 1.22
CA ASN A 138 -7.32 14.02 1.34
C ASN A 138 -7.93 13.47 0.03
N LEU A 139 -7.33 12.39 -0.47
CA LEU A 139 -7.66 11.76 -1.75
C LEU A 139 -9.18 11.61 -1.94
N ASN A 140 -9.70 12.04 -3.10
CA ASN A 140 -11.07 11.78 -3.52
C ASN A 140 -11.15 10.61 -4.52
N TYR A 141 -12.36 10.16 -4.84
CA TYR A 141 -12.55 9.02 -5.74
C TYR A 141 -11.98 9.24 -7.15
N ALA A 142 -12.14 10.43 -7.71
CA ALA A 142 -11.60 10.75 -9.04
C ALA A 142 -10.06 10.71 -9.08
N GLN A 143 -9.40 11.24 -8.05
CA GLN A 143 -7.95 11.19 -7.91
C GLN A 143 -7.46 9.75 -7.68
N TRP A 144 -8.19 8.97 -6.87
CA TRP A 144 -7.89 7.56 -6.67
C TRP A 144 -7.98 6.77 -7.98
N MET A 145 -9.01 7.03 -8.79
CA MET A 145 -9.16 6.45 -10.12
C MET A 145 -8.02 6.80 -11.08
N GLN A 146 -7.58 8.06 -11.06
CA GLN A 146 -6.40 8.50 -11.83
C GLN A 146 -5.13 7.79 -11.37
N TYR A 147 -4.94 7.67 -10.05
CA TYR A 147 -3.82 6.97 -9.45
C TYR A 147 -3.79 5.49 -9.86
N LEU A 148 -4.93 4.78 -9.78
CA LEU A 148 -5.06 3.39 -10.21
C LEU A 148 -4.72 3.23 -11.71
N SER A 149 -5.15 4.18 -12.53
CA SER A 149 -4.90 4.16 -13.98
C SER A 149 -3.44 4.47 -14.34
N ALA A 150 -2.73 5.20 -13.48
CA ALA A 150 -1.32 5.54 -13.66
C ALA A 150 -0.36 4.49 -13.08
N ALA A 151 -0.85 3.57 -12.25
CA ALA A 151 -0.02 2.56 -11.61
C ALA A 151 0.61 1.63 -12.67
N PRO A 152 1.95 1.52 -12.72
CA PRO A 152 2.67 0.77 -13.76
C PRO A 152 2.67 -0.75 -13.52
N SER A 153 1.55 -1.33 -13.09
CA SER A 153 1.40 -2.77 -12.95
C SER A 153 1.23 -3.44 -14.32
N SER A 154 2.18 -4.30 -14.69
CA SER A 154 2.08 -5.25 -15.79
C SER A 154 0.98 -6.31 -15.55
N PRO A 155 0.27 -6.80 -16.59
CA PRO A 155 -0.01 -6.14 -17.87
C PRO A 155 -1.10 -5.06 -17.68
N PRO A 156 -1.30 -4.13 -18.65
CA PRO A 156 -2.34 -3.11 -18.57
C PRO A 156 -3.66 -3.79 -18.19
N ALA A 157 -4.27 -3.33 -17.10
CA ALA A 157 -5.53 -3.87 -16.65
C ALA A 157 -6.54 -3.75 -17.79
N THR A 158 -6.87 -4.89 -18.42
CA THR A 158 -7.80 -4.98 -19.56
C THR A 158 -9.26 -4.87 -19.11
N GLY A 159 -9.51 -4.27 -17.94
CA GLY A 159 -10.82 -4.23 -17.29
C GLY A 159 -11.14 -2.86 -16.70
N PRO A 160 -12.42 -2.60 -16.41
CA PRO A 160 -12.84 -1.35 -15.81
C PRO A 160 -12.32 -1.25 -14.37
N HIS A 161 -11.56 -0.19 -14.11
CA HIS A 161 -11.26 0.23 -12.74
C HIS A 161 -12.47 0.96 -12.12
N PRO A 162 -12.58 0.99 -10.78
CA PRO A 162 -11.83 0.15 -9.86
C PRO A 162 -12.38 -1.29 -9.90
N THR A 163 -11.50 -2.26 -9.75
CA THR A 163 -11.85 -3.67 -9.62
C THR A 163 -12.57 -3.93 -8.28
N PRO A 164 -13.29 -5.06 -8.13
CA PRO A 164 -13.87 -5.43 -6.85
C PRO A 164 -12.82 -5.54 -5.72
N ALA A 165 -11.59 -5.96 -6.03
CA ALA A 165 -10.51 -5.99 -5.04
C ALA A 165 -10.11 -4.57 -4.58
N GLU A 166 -9.91 -3.65 -5.53
CA GLU A 166 -9.58 -2.25 -5.24
C GLU A 166 -10.69 -1.56 -4.42
N ILE A 167 -11.96 -1.86 -4.71
CA ILE A 167 -13.10 -1.38 -3.89
C ILE A 167 -13.04 -1.93 -2.47
N THR A 168 -12.70 -3.21 -2.28
CA THR A 168 -12.50 -3.79 -0.95
C THR A 168 -11.37 -3.09 -0.21
N GLU A 169 -10.23 -2.86 -0.87
CA GLU A 169 -9.09 -2.13 -0.31
C GLU A 169 -9.47 -0.71 0.12
N ALA A 170 -10.23 0.02 -0.69
CA ALA A 170 -10.72 1.35 -0.32
C ALA A 170 -11.61 1.31 0.93
N VAL A 171 -12.52 0.33 1.04
CA VAL A 171 -13.36 0.15 2.25
C VAL A 171 -12.51 -0.22 3.47
N ASP A 172 -11.47 -1.04 3.28
CA ASP A 172 -10.51 -1.38 4.33
C ASP A 172 -9.77 -0.13 4.83
N VAL A 173 -9.34 0.73 3.91
CA VAL A 173 -8.75 2.03 4.22
C VAL A 173 -9.70 2.90 5.01
N LEU A 174 -10.99 3.00 4.63
CA LEU A 174 -11.94 3.80 5.40
C LEU A 174 -12.07 3.31 6.85
N GLY A 175 -12.10 1.99 7.05
CA GLY A 175 -12.11 1.40 8.38
C GLY A 175 -10.82 1.70 9.16
N LEU A 176 -9.67 1.65 8.50
CA LEU A 176 -8.37 1.99 9.09
C LEU A 176 -8.29 3.48 9.47
N LEU A 177 -8.63 4.38 8.56
CA LEU A 177 -8.56 5.83 8.76
C LEU A 177 -9.42 6.30 9.94
N ARG A 178 -10.58 5.68 10.17
CA ARG A 178 -11.41 5.96 11.35
C ARG A 178 -10.74 5.62 12.68
N ARG A 179 -9.87 4.61 12.70
CA ARG A 179 -9.10 4.23 13.89
C ARG A 179 -7.92 5.18 14.08
N LEU A 180 -7.23 5.51 12.99
CA LEU A 180 -6.00 6.31 13.04
C LEU A 180 -6.27 7.81 13.23
N ALA A 181 -7.36 8.32 12.67
CA ALA A 181 -7.71 9.74 12.64
C ALA A 181 -9.23 9.92 12.80
N PRO A 182 -9.81 9.56 13.97
CA PRO A 182 -11.27 9.56 14.18
C PRO A 182 -11.93 10.94 14.04
N GLN A 183 -11.15 12.01 14.22
CA GLN A 183 -11.64 13.39 14.11
C GLN A 183 -11.53 13.96 12.69
N GLN A 184 -10.93 13.23 11.75
CA GLN A 184 -10.75 13.69 10.37
C GLN A 184 -11.84 13.11 9.46
N THR A 185 -12.33 13.96 8.55
CA THR A 185 -13.22 13.56 7.46
C THR A 185 -12.41 13.42 6.18
N PHE A 186 -12.57 12.30 5.49
CA PHE A 186 -11.84 12.01 4.25
C PHE A 186 -12.76 12.15 3.03
N ALA A 187 -12.29 12.78 1.96
CA ALA A 187 -13.08 13.03 0.75
C ALA A 187 -13.57 11.72 0.12
N ILE A 188 -12.69 10.72 0.00
CA ILE A 188 -13.04 9.38 -0.49
C ILE A 188 -14.16 8.71 0.32
N ALA A 189 -14.29 9.01 1.63
CA ALA A 189 -15.34 8.45 2.48
C ALA A 189 -16.74 9.05 2.21
N ASN A 190 -16.80 10.25 1.63
CA ASN A 190 -18.06 10.95 1.33
C ASN A 190 -18.48 10.79 -0.13
N ASP A 191 -17.71 10.05 -0.93
CA ASP A 191 -17.97 9.88 -2.35
C ASP A 191 -19.13 8.89 -2.61
N SER A 192 -20.14 9.35 -3.35
CA SER A 192 -21.34 8.56 -3.64
C SER A 192 -21.05 7.36 -4.55
N GLU A 193 -20.11 7.48 -5.48
CA GLU A 193 -19.76 6.42 -6.43
C GLU A 193 -19.01 5.30 -5.70
N LEU A 194 -18.04 5.64 -4.84
CA LEU A 194 -17.39 4.64 -4.00
C LEU A 194 -18.39 3.93 -3.09
N LYS A 195 -19.27 4.69 -2.42
CA LYS A 195 -20.30 4.12 -1.54
C LYS A 195 -21.20 3.14 -2.28
N LEU A 196 -21.69 3.51 -3.46
CA LEU A 196 -22.55 2.66 -4.27
C LEU A 196 -21.83 1.38 -4.70
N ARG A 197 -20.58 1.48 -5.16
CA ARG A 197 -19.78 0.30 -5.57
C ARG A 197 -19.45 -0.60 -4.40
N ALA A 198 -19.07 -0.03 -3.26
CA ALA A 198 -18.79 -0.77 -2.04
C ALA A 198 -20.00 -1.55 -1.52
N LEU A 199 -21.20 -0.96 -1.57
CA LEU A 199 -22.43 -1.63 -1.14
C LEU A 199 -22.91 -2.71 -2.12
N ARG A 200 -22.53 -2.62 -3.40
CA ARG A 200 -22.80 -3.65 -4.42
C ARG A 200 -21.74 -4.75 -4.48
N ASN A 201 -20.57 -4.53 -3.88
CA ASN A 201 -19.48 -5.50 -3.89
C ASN A 201 -19.69 -6.57 -2.82
N PRO A 202 -19.91 -7.85 -3.20
CA PRO A 202 -20.18 -8.91 -2.23
C PRO A 202 -19.04 -9.14 -1.24
N TRP A 203 -17.79 -8.83 -1.59
CA TRP A 203 -16.63 -9.10 -0.75
C TRP A 203 -16.44 -8.11 0.39
N CYS A 204 -16.93 -6.88 0.23
CA CYS A 204 -16.76 -5.83 1.23
C CYS A 204 -18.06 -5.19 1.71
N ARG A 205 -19.22 -5.59 1.19
CA ARG A 205 -20.52 -4.97 1.51
C ARG A 205 -20.78 -4.86 3.02
N VAL A 206 -20.58 -5.92 3.80
CA VAL A 206 -20.85 -5.89 5.25
C VAL A 206 -19.98 -4.83 5.94
N LYS A 207 -18.69 -4.80 5.60
CA LYS A 207 -17.75 -3.79 6.11
C LYS A 207 -18.11 -2.39 5.62
N ALA A 208 -18.54 -2.26 4.35
CA ALA A 208 -19.01 -1.01 3.80
C ALA A 208 -20.26 -0.50 4.55
N MET A 209 -21.20 -1.36 4.91
CA MET A 209 -22.37 -0.97 5.71
C MET A 209 -21.96 -0.45 7.09
N GLN A 210 -21.07 -1.16 7.78
CA GLN A 210 -20.51 -0.70 9.07
C GLN A 210 -19.78 0.64 8.93
N VAL A 211 -18.97 0.79 7.87
CA VAL A 211 -18.32 2.05 7.57
C VAL A 211 -19.38 3.12 7.31
N TYR A 212 -20.35 2.93 6.43
CA TYR A 212 -21.32 3.99 6.13
C TYR A 212 -22.43 4.17 7.19
N GLY A 213 -22.35 3.51 8.34
CA GLY A 213 -23.34 3.62 9.41
C GLY A 213 -24.72 3.10 8.99
N LEU A 214 -24.75 2.13 8.07
CA LEU A 214 -25.98 1.48 7.63
C LEU A 214 -26.23 0.28 8.54
N ASP A 215 -27.33 0.34 9.28
CA ASP A 215 -27.68 -0.69 10.25
C ASP A 215 -28.03 -2.00 9.54
N LEU A 216 -27.31 -3.07 9.88
CA LEU A 216 -27.74 -4.44 9.61
C LEU A 216 -28.46 -4.86 10.89
N GLY A 217 -29.77 -4.66 10.97
CA GLY A 217 -30.54 -5.11 12.14
C GLY A 217 -30.18 -6.55 12.52
N ASP A 218 -30.19 -6.87 13.81
CA ASP A 218 -29.81 -8.17 14.34
C ASP A 218 -30.50 -9.30 13.55
N GLY A 219 -29.71 -10.07 12.77
CA GLY A 219 -30.22 -11.16 11.94
C GLY A 219 -30.41 -10.85 10.45
N ALA A 220 -29.90 -9.72 9.95
CA ALA A 220 -29.85 -9.46 8.51
C ALA A 220 -28.94 -10.48 7.80
N VAL A 221 -29.55 -11.55 7.30
CA VAL A 221 -28.92 -12.49 6.37
C VAL A 221 -28.41 -11.67 5.18
N PRO A 222 -27.14 -11.80 4.77
CA PRO A 222 -26.66 -11.20 3.53
C PRO A 222 -27.66 -11.57 2.42
N PRO A 223 -28.18 -10.64 1.61
CA PRO A 223 -29.07 -11.02 0.53
C PRO A 223 -28.37 -12.08 -0.30
N ASP A 224 -29.10 -13.15 -0.61
CA ASP A 224 -28.57 -14.30 -1.33
C ASP A 224 -27.65 -13.84 -2.46
N LEU A 225 -26.38 -14.26 -2.39
CA LEU A 225 -25.38 -13.98 -3.42
C LEU A 225 -25.92 -14.34 -4.81
N GLY A 226 -26.75 -15.39 -4.91
CA GLY A 226 -27.44 -15.76 -6.14
C GLY A 226 -28.28 -14.62 -6.73
N GLN A 227 -29.00 -13.86 -5.90
CA GLN A 227 -29.88 -12.78 -6.36
C GLN A 227 -29.13 -11.51 -6.78
N LEU A 228 -27.95 -11.25 -6.21
CA LEU A 228 -27.12 -10.08 -6.56
C LEU A 228 -26.20 -10.32 -7.76
N LEU A 229 -25.92 -11.58 -8.09
CA LEU A 229 -25.17 -11.97 -9.29
C LEU A 229 -26.03 -11.93 -10.56
N HIS A 230 -27.33 -11.66 -10.45
CA HIS A 230 -28.24 -11.43 -11.59
C HIS A 230 -28.22 -9.97 -12.07
N THR A 231 -27.04 -9.40 -12.29
CA THR A 231 -26.92 -8.32 -13.29
C THR A 231 -26.98 -8.96 -14.68
N LYS A 232 -27.45 -8.21 -15.67
CA LYS A 232 -27.81 -8.70 -17.01
C LYS A 232 -26.72 -9.63 -17.63
N PRO A 233 -27.10 -10.59 -18.50
CA PRO A 233 -26.13 -11.42 -19.21
C PRO A 233 -25.11 -10.53 -19.95
N GLY A 234 -23.86 -10.51 -19.47
CA GLY A 234 -22.78 -9.67 -20.01
C GLY A 234 -21.96 -8.92 -18.96
N ASP A 235 -22.47 -8.73 -17.74
CA ASP A 235 -21.70 -8.07 -16.68
C ASP A 235 -20.69 -9.03 -16.04
N ASN A 236 -19.50 -8.50 -15.72
CA ASN A 236 -18.22 -9.13 -15.39
C ASN A 236 -18.17 -10.18 -14.25
N CYS A 237 -19.29 -10.79 -13.86
CA CYS A 237 -19.30 -11.91 -12.93
C CYS A 237 -18.65 -13.16 -13.55
N PRO A 238 -17.61 -13.74 -12.92
CA PRO A 238 -16.96 -14.97 -13.38
C PRO A 238 -17.94 -16.14 -13.51
N ILE A 239 -18.92 -16.23 -12.60
CA ILE A 239 -19.94 -17.27 -12.58
C ILE A 239 -20.91 -17.10 -13.77
N CYS A 240 -21.33 -15.87 -14.08
CA CYS A 240 -22.20 -15.60 -15.23
C CYS A 240 -21.49 -15.87 -16.57
N ARG A 241 -20.20 -15.53 -16.69
CA ARG A 241 -19.39 -15.90 -17.87
C ARG A 241 -19.28 -17.41 -18.02
N GLN A 242 -18.98 -18.12 -16.94
CA GLN A 242 -18.85 -19.57 -16.96
C GLN A 242 -20.18 -20.24 -17.31
N ARG A 243 -21.30 -19.71 -16.81
CA ARG A 243 -22.65 -20.19 -17.13
C ARG A 243 -23.03 -19.91 -18.59
N ALA A 244 -22.76 -18.72 -19.11
CA ALA A 244 -23.00 -18.39 -20.53
C ALA A 244 -22.14 -19.25 -21.47
N LEU A 245 -20.88 -19.54 -21.09
CA LEU A 245 -20.02 -20.47 -21.83
C LEU A 245 -20.57 -21.90 -21.80
N MET A 246 -21.13 -22.35 -20.68
CA MET A 246 -21.78 -23.66 -20.59
C MET A 246 -23.10 -23.72 -21.35
N GLU A 247 -23.92 -22.68 -21.32
CA GLU A 247 -25.18 -22.60 -22.09
C GLU A 247 -24.92 -22.55 -23.60
N LYS A 248 -23.85 -21.86 -24.03
CA LYS A 248 -23.38 -21.86 -25.42
C LYS A 248 -22.79 -23.23 -25.83
N ALA A 249 -22.09 -23.91 -24.94
CA ALA A 249 -21.58 -25.26 -25.18
C ALA A 249 -22.71 -26.32 -25.21
N ALA A 250 -23.81 -26.06 -24.50
CA ALA A 250 -25.00 -26.92 -24.47
C ALA A 250 -25.99 -26.64 -25.62
N GLY A 251 -25.70 -25.68 -26.51
CA GLY A 251 -26.51 -25.38 -27.69
C GLY A 251 -27.85 -24.69 -27.41
N ASN A 252 -28.01 -24.07 -26.23
CA ASN A 252 -29.27 -23.42 -25.81
C ASN A 252 -29.29 -21.89 -25.99
N LEU A 253 -28.39 -21.36 -26.82
CA LEU A 253 -28.35 -19.95 -27.27
C LEU A 253 -28.00 -19.88 -28.75
#